data_AF-A0A5S3XIZ1-F1
#
_entry.id   AF-A0A5S3XIZ1-F1
#
_cell.length_a   1.000
_cell.length_b   1.000
_cell.length_c   1.000
_cell.angle_alpha   90.00
_cell.angle_beta   90.00
_cell.angle_gamma   90.00
#
_symmetry.space_group_name_H-M   'P 1'
#
loop_
_entity.id
_entity.type
_entity.pdbx_description
1 polymer ?
#
loop_
_entity_poly.entity_id
_entity_poly.type
_entity_poly.pdbx_seq_one_letter_code
_entity_poly.pdbx_strand_id
1 'polypeptide(L)'
;MSQAIHNVGGFGSVVLAKDFNQEFISAFEHINKREGVNISPLAGQSQVVNGINFAFYCFVEQVTAPDLPKISNLELITVYEKGGTYTQTSSRVISEPVLFPPIGSFDSVALRANFTDAEAQTAEQIESLVGVHYDILAAQQQVVAGLNFAFYAVVKPATLNGQAYFAQINAYRNLEGKIERAELHPIQP
;
A
#
# COMPACT_ATOMS: atom_id res chain seq x y z
N MET A 1 -21.10 -9.35 14.45
CA MET A 1 -20.31 -8.86 15.59
C MET A 1 -18.86 -8.88 15.16
N SER A 2 -18.28 -7.70 14.86
CA SER A 2 -16.91 -7.54 14.36
C SER A 2 -15.94 -7.55 15.54
N GLN A 3 -15.23 -8.65 15.75
CA GLN A 3 -14.25 -8.80 16.83
C GLN A 3 -12.91 -9.22 16.23
N ALA A 4 -12.05 -8.24 15.91
CA ALA A 4 -10.58 -8.30 15.94
C ALA A 4 -9.93 -7.11 15.20
N ILE A 5 -10.45 -5.88 15.34
CA ILE A 5 -9.80 -4.70 14.71
C ILE A 5 -8.58 -4.23 15.54
N HIS A 6 -8.56 -4.58 16.83
CA HIS A 6 -7.58 -4.11 17.78
C HIS A 6 -6.85 -5.28 18.46
N ASN A 7 -5.53 -5.29 18.34
CA ASN A 7 -4.66 -6.15 19.12
C ASN A 7 -3.99 -5.32 20.23
N VAL A 8 -3.94 -5.86 21.45
CA VAL A 8 -3.18 -5.27 22.55
C VAL A 8 -1.71 -5.69 22.39
N GLY A 9 -0.81 -4.73 22.28
CA GLY A 9 0.64 -4.98 22.20
C GLY A 9 1.21 -5.15 20.78
N GLY A 10 0.39 -5.33 19.74
CA GLY A 10 0.82 -5.39 18.33
C GLY A 10 -0.26 -4.84 17.39
N PHE A 11 0.10 -4.52 16.14
CA PHE A 11 -0.91 -4.11 15.16
C PHE A 11 -1.84 -5.27 14.78
N GLY A 12 -3.10 -4.93 14.55
CA GLY A 12 -4.17 -5.82 14.11
C GLY A 12 -4.06 -6.25 12.65
N SER A 13 -5.07 -7.00 12.19
CA SER A 13 -5.21 -7.32 10.78
C SER A 13 -5.37 -6.05 9.95
N VAL A 14 -4.77 -6.03 8.76
CA VAL A 14 -4.96 -4.95 7.78
C VAL A 14 -6.40 -4.98 7.25
N VAL A 15 -6.98 -3.78 7.15
CA VAL A 15 -8.33 -3.49 6.66
C VAL A 15 -8.19 -2.62 5.40
N LEU A 16 -8.97 -2.92 4.36
CA LEU A 16 -9.00 -2.11 3.15
C LEU A 16 -9.70 -0.77 3.41
N ALA A 17 -9.30 0.30 2.72
CA ALA A 17 -9.89 1.63 2.93
C ALA A 17 -11.41 1.68 2.71
N LYS A 18 -11.92 0.89 1.75
CA LYS A 18 -13.37 0.75 1.50
C LYS A 18 -14.15 0.17 2.70
N ASP A 19 -13.46 -0.51 3.61
CA ASP A 19 -14.01 -1.21 4.77
C ASP A 19 -13.67 -0.49 6.09
N PHE A 20 -13.17 0.75 6.03
CA PHE A 20 -12.85 1.53 7.22
C PHE A 20 -14.10 1.83 8.07
N ASN A 21 -13.95 1.64 9.38
CA ASN A 21 -14.93 2.09 10.35
C ASN A 21 -14.77 3.60 10.64
N GLN A 22 -15.67 4.15 11.46
CA GLN A 22 -15.65 5.57 11.81
C GLN A 22 -14.34 6.01 12.49
N GLU A 23 -13.71 5.14 13.28
CA GLU A 23 -12.45 5.46 13.97
C GLU A 23 -11.30 5.65 12.98
N PHE A 24 -11.15 4.75 12.00
CA PHE A 24 -10.16 4.90 10.93
C PHE A 24 -10.40 6.15 10.10
N ILE A 25 -11.67 6.42 9.75
CA ILE A 25 -12.04 7.61 8.98
C ILE A 25 -11.65 8.88 9.75
N SER A 26 -12.05 8.98 11.01
CA SER A 26 -11.72 10.15 11.85
C SER A 26 -10.21 10.30 12.03
N ALA A 27 -9.47 9.22 12.33
CA ALA A 27 -8.02 9.27 12.44
C ALA A 27 -7.34 9.76 11.15
N PHE A 28 -7.83 9.33 9.98
CA PHE A 28 -7.30 9.77 8.69
C PHE A 28 -7.62 11.25 8.38
N GLU A 29 -8.83 11.71 8.64
CA GLU A 29 -9.24 13.11 8.42
C GLU A 29 -8.36 14.10 9.20
N HIS A 30 -7.85 13.69 10.36
CA HIS A 30 -6.94 14.51 11.16
C HIS A 30 -5.52 14.63 10.58
N ILE A 31 -5.08 13.69 9.75
CA ILE A 31 -3.74 13.71 9.11
C ILE A 31 -3.74 14.13 7.64
N ASN A 32 -4.89 14.07 6.95
CA ASN A 32 -5.00 14.42 5.54
C ASN A 32 -4.97 15.95 5.25
N LYS A 33 -4.07 16.68 5.91
CA LYS A 33 -3.95 18.15 5.82
C LYS A 33 -2.60 18.62 5.28
N ARG A 34 -1.83 17.73 4.64
CA ARG A 34 -0.50 18.06 4.11
C ARG A 34 -0.66 18.93 2.85
N GLU A 35 -0.16 20.16 2.89
CA GLU A 35 -0.20 21.06 1.74
C GLU A 35 0.64 20.50 0.57
N GLY A 36 0.16 20.73 -0.66
CA GLY A 36 0.89 20.37 -1.89
C GLY A 36 0.85 18.89 -2.27
N VAL A 37 0.13 18.04 -1.54
CA VAL A 37 -0.08 16.64 -1.91
C VAL A 37 -1.54 16.22 -1.70
N ASN A 38 -2.00 15.27 -2.51
CA ASN A 38 -3.24 14.54 -2.29
C ASN A 38 -2.90 13.20 -1.64
N ILE A 39 -3.43 12.95 -0.45
CA ILE A 39 -3.24 11.68 0.26
C ILE A 39 -4.56 10.91 0.25
N SER A 40 -4.50 9.63 -0.13
CA SER A 40 -5.64 8.70 -0.13
C SER A 40 -5.24 7.40 0.56
N PRO A 41 -6.01 6.91 1.55
CA PRO A 41 -5.68 5.65 2.20
C PRO A 41 -6.08 4.50 1.27
N LEU A 42 -5.22 3.49 1.16
CA LEU A 42 -5.50 2.24 0.45
C LEU A 42 -5.89 1.12 1.43
N ALA A 43 -5.20 1.09 2.56
CA ALA A 43 -5.44 0.15 3.65
C ALA A 43 -4.95 0.75 4.98
N GLY A 44 -5.33 0.12 6.08
CA GLY A 44 -4.88 0.53 7.41
C GLY A 44 -4.96 -0.59 8.44
N GLN A 45 -4.31 -0.39 9.57
CA GLN A 45 -4.38 -1.27 10.73
C GLN A 45 -4.26 -0.45 12.01
N SER A 46 -4.66 -1.05 13.14
CA SER A 46 -4.64 -0.36 14.42
C SER A 46 -4.00 -1.20 15.52
N GLN A 47 -3.50 -0.55 16.55
CA GLN A 47 -2.91 -1.16 17.74
C GLN A 47 -3.43 -0.42 18.97
N VAL A 48 -3.97 -1.16 19.94
CA VAL A 48 -4.36 -0.59 21.24
C VAL A 48 -3.16 -0.52 22.16
N VAL A 49 -2.91 0.68 22.68
CA VAL A 49 -1.87 1.04 23.65
C VAL A 49 -2.50 1.89 24.78
N ASN A 50 -1.80 2.87 25.36
CA ASN A 50 -2.41 3.89 26.24
C ASN A 50 -3.14 4.99 25.44
N GLY A 51 -4.00 4.55 24.51
CA GLY A 51 -4.51 5.28 23.34
C GLY A 51 -4.60 4.29 22.17
N ILE A 52 -4.69 4.80 20.94
CA ILE A 52 -4.73 3.94 19.74
C ILE A 52 -3.71 4.43 18.72
N ASN A 53 -2.85 3.54 18.24
CA ASN A 53 -2.05 3.79 17.05
C ASN A 53 -2.83 3.33 15.82
N PHE A 54 -2.95 4.17 14.81
CA PHE A 54 -3.45 3.86 13.48
C PHE A 54 -2.30 3.95 12.50
N ALA A 55 -2.12 2.93 11.67
CA ALA A 55 -1.15 2.95 10.58
C ALA A 55 -1.89 2.87 9.25
N PHE A 56 -1.62 3.82 8.35
CA PHE A 56 -2.26 3.94 7.05
C PHE A 56 -1.24 3.72 5.94
N TYR A 57 -1.59 2.86 4.98
CA TYR A 57 -0.88 2.68 3.73
C TYR A 57 -1.52 3.60 2.70
N CYS A 58 -0.86 4.72 2.44
CA CYS A 58 -1.42 5.82 1.69
C CYS A 58 -0.80 5.93 0.30
N PHE A 59 -1.65 6.14 -0.69
CA PHE A 59 -1.26 6.73 -1.96
C PHE A 59 -1.08 8.23 -1.78
N VAL A 60 0.08 8.73 -2.18
CA VAL A 60 0.43 10.15 -2.09
C VAL A 60 0.76 10.62 -3.51
N GLU A 61 0.03 11.61 -3.99
CA GLU A 61 0.25 12.25 -5.29
C GLU A 61 0.62 13.71 -5.08
N GLN A 62 1.72 14.15 -5.68
CA GLN A 62 2.10 15.57 -5.63
C GLN A 62 1.14 16.44 -6.45
N VAL A 63 0.72 17.56 -5.88
CA VAL A 63 -0.05 18.58 -6.58
C VAL A 63 0.95 19.46 -7.35
N THR A 64 1.21 19.08 -8.60
CA THR A 64 2.08 19.80 -9.51
C THR A 64 1.28 20.68 -10.48
N ALA A 65 1.94 21.65 -11.11
CA ALA A 65 1.35 22.40 -12.22
C ALA A 65 0.93 21.44 -13.36
N PRO A 66 -0.08 21.78 -14.18
CA PRO A 66 -0.64 20.88 -15.20
C PRO A 66 0.38 20.30 -16.18
N ASP A 67 1.46 21.04 -16.44
CA ASP A 67 2.48 20.69 -17.42
C ASP A 67 3.64 19.87 -16.82
N LEU A 68 3.61 19.59 -15.52
CA LEU A 68 4.63 18.80 -14.83
C LEU A 68 4.12 17.38 -14.57
N PRO A 69 4.97 16.35 -14.80
CA PRO A 69 4.60 14.97 -14.52
C PRO A 69 4.27 14.83 -13.03
N LYS A 70 3.10 14.24 -12.75
CA LYS A 70 2.69 13.92 -11.39
C LYS A 70 3.55 12.77 -10.87
N ILE A 71 4.22 13.02 -9.75
CA ILE A 71 4.97 11.99 -9.03
C ILE A 71 4.05 11.48 -7.92
N SER A 72 3.87 10.17 -7.89
CA SER A 72 3.13 9.48 -6.86
C SER A 72 3.98 8.39 -6.22
N ASN A 73 3.79 8.23 -4.91
CA ASN A 73 4.48 7.28 -4.07
C ASN A 73 3.50 6.63 -3.08
N LEU A 74 3.95 5.56 -2.42
CA LEU A 74 3.25 5.02 -1.25
C LEU A 74 3.97 5.44 0.02
N GLU A 75 3.19 5.89 0.99
CA GLU A 75 3.66 6.21 2.34
C GLU A 75 2.95 5.36 3.37
N LEU A 76 3.71 4.93 4.38
CA LEU A 76 3.17 4.41 5.63
C LEU A 76 3.17 5.53 6.65
N ILE A 77 1.97 5.95 7.06
CA ILE A 77 1.76 7.06 7.99
C ILE A 77 1.13 6.50 9.27
N THR A 78 1.78 6.75 10.41
CA THR A 78 1.26 6.32 11.72
C THR A 78 0.77 7.53 12.50
N VAL A 79 -0.40 7.38 13.12
CA VAL A 79 -1.11 8.38 13.90
C VAL A 79 -1.44 7.80 15.26
N TYR A 80 -1.16 8.56 16.30
CA TYR A 80 -1.54 8.22 17.66
C TYR A 80 -2.74 9.05 18.09
N GLU A 81 -3.80 8.38 18.53
CA GLU A 81 -4.97 8.98 19.15
C GLU A 81 -4.91 8.78 20.67
N LYS A 82 -5.17 9.87 21.40
CA LYS A 82 -5.44 9.81 22.84
C LYS A 82 -6.40 10.92 23.26
N GLY A 83 -7.56 10.54 23.78
CA GLY A 83 -8.51 11.48 24.38
C GLY A 83 -9.02 12.52 23.38
N GLY A 84 -9.21 12.14 22.11
CA GLY A 84 -9.66 13.00 21.01
C GLY A 84 -8.54 13.82 20.36
N THR A 85 -7.30 13.68 20.81
CA THR A 85 -6.14 14.34 20.18
C THR A 85 -5.42 13.36 19.26
N TYR A 86 -5.12 13.79 18.04
CA TYR A 86 -4.42 13.01 17.03
C TYR A 86 -3.03 13.61 16.74
N THR A 87 -2.00 12.76 16.78
CA THR A 87 -0.62 13.15 16.54
C THR A 87 0.01 12.21 15.52
N GLN A 88 0.50 12.72 14.40
CA GLN A 88 1.30 11.91 13.47
C GLN A 88 2.62 11.54 14.15
N THR A 89 2.90 10.25 14.33
CA THR A 89 4.10 9.74 15.00
C THR A 89 5.20 9.34 14.02
N SER A 90 4.84 8.91 12.81
CA SER A 90 5.79 8.59 11.75
C SER A 90 5.18 8.75 10.36
N SER A 91 6.06 8.95 9.37
CA SER A 91 5.75 8.94 7.93
C SER A 91 6.98 8.40 7.23
N ARG A 92 6.84 7.35 6.42
CA ARG A 92 7.94 6.85 5.59
C ARG A 92 7.45 6.44 4.21
N VAL A 93 8.25 6.69 3.19
CA VAL A 93 8.00 6.17 1.85
C VAL A 93 8.29 4.67 1.86
N ILE A 94 7.34 3.89 1.32
CA ILE A 94 7.44 2.43 1.21
C ILE A 94 7.48 1.96 -0.25
N SER A 95 7.24 2.86 -1.20
CA SER A 95 7.36 2.56 -2.62
C SER A 95 8.80 2.67 -3.14
N GLU A 96 9.08 2.02 -4.26
CA GLU A 96 10.35 2.14 -4.96
C GLU A 96 10.61 3.59 -5.41
N PRO A 97 11.88 4.04 -5.41
CA PRO A 97 12.22 5.41 -5.75
C PRO A 97 11.96 5.70 -7.24
N VAL A 98 11.36 6.86 -7.48
CA VAL A 98 11.13 7.40 -8.83
C VAL A 98 12.22 8.42 -9.12
N LEU A 99 13.01 8.20 -10.18
CA LEU A 99 14.02 9.15 -10.63
C LEU A 99 13.49 9.96 -11.82
N PHE A 100 13.94 11.21 -11.93
CA PHE A 100 13.62 12.06 -13.07
C PHE A 100 14.90 12.60 -13.74
N PRO A 101 15.18 12.26 -15.01
CA PRO A 101 14.38 11.41 -15.90
C PRO A 101 14.44 9.91 -15.51
N PRO A 102 13.39 9.12 -15.81
CA PRO A 102 13.21 7.76 -15.27
C PRO A 102 14.03 6.67 -15.98
N ILE A 103 15.23 6.96 -16.48
CA ILE A 103 16.02 5.98 -17.24
C ILE A 103 16.45 4.84 -16.32
N GLY A 104 15.79 3.69 -16.48
CA GLY A 104 16.07 2.49 -15.69
C GLY A 104 15.60 2.58 -14.23
N SER A 105 14.74 3.54 -13.87
CA SER A 105 14.08 3.57 -12.55
C SER A 105 12.68 2.96 -12.62
N PHE A 106 12.06 2.78 -11.46
CA PHE A 106 10.62 2.53 -11.42
C PHE A 106 9.85 3.78 -11.84
N ASP A 107 8.68 3.54 -12.44
CA ASP A 107 7.66 4.55 -12.69
C ASP A 107 7.00 5.00 -11.38
N SER A 108 6.25 6.11 -11.46
CA SER A 108 5.33 6.55 -10.40
C SER A 108 4.33 5.46 -10.04
N VAL A 109 3.86 5.46 -8.79
CA VAL A 109 2.86 4.48 -8.33
C VAL A 109 1.56 4.64 -9.13
N ALA A 110 1.12 3.56 -9.75
CA ALA A 110 -0.20 3.44 -10.36
C ALA A 110 -1.17 2.78 -9.37
N LEU A 111 -2.39 3.30 -9.27
CA LEU A 111 -3.49 2.62 -8.58
C LEU A 111 -4.09 1.53 -9.47
N ARG A 112 -4.72 0.50 -8.88
CA ARG A 112 -5.33 -0.64 -9.58
C ARG A 112 -6.20 -0.24 -10.79
N ALA A 113 -6.97 0.85 -10.67
CA ALA A 113 -7.83 1.34 -11.76
C ALA A 113 -7.07 1.92 -12.97
N ASN A 114 -5.79 2.25 -12.78
CA ASN A 114 -4.92 2.92 -13.75
C ASN A 114 -3.76 2.02 -14.20
N PHE A 115 -3.82 0.71 -13.94
CA PHE A 115 -2.79 -0.22 -14.38
C PHE A 115 -2.70 -0.24 -15.90
N THR A 116 -1.47 -0.30 -16.39
CA THR A 116 -1.16 -0.71 -17.75
C THR A 116 -1.58 -2.15 -17.99
N ASP A 117 -1.72 -2.56 -19.26
CA ASP A 117 -2.02 -3.95 -19.62
C ASP A 117 -0.99 -4.93 -19.05
N ALA A 118 0.28 -4.53 -19.01
CA ALA A 118 1.36 -5.35 -18.47
C ALA A 118 1.23 -5.56 -16.96
N GLU A 119 0.90 -4.50 -16.21
CA GLU A 119 0.64 -4.56 -14.77
C GLU A 119 -0.63 -5.37 -14.48
N ALA A 120 -1.70 -5.16 -15.23
CA ALA A 120 -2.97 -5.87 -15.05
C ALA A 120 -2.80 -7.39 -15.26
N GLN A 121 -2.21 -7.81 -16.37
CA GLN A 121 -1.96 -9.23 -16.67
C GLN A 121 -1.06 -9.90 -15.63
N THR A 122 -0.04 -9.20 -15.16
CA THR A 122 0.89 -9.75 -14.17
C THR A 122 0.22 -9.86 -12.81
N ALA A 123 -0.56 -8.85 -12.41
CA ALA A 123 -1.36 -8.87 -11.21
C ALA A 123 -2.37 -10.04 -11.20
N GLU A 124 -3.08 -10.27 -12.30
CA GLU A 124 -4.01 -11.40 -12.42
C GLU A 124 -3.31 -12.76 -12.25
N GLN A 125 -2.10 -12.91 -12.82
CA GLN A 125 -1.31 -14.13 -12.64
C GLN A 125 -0.91 -14.33 -11.17
N ILE A 126 -0.49 -13.27 -10.47
CA ILE A 126 -0.15 -13.33 -9.04
C ILE A 126 -1.38 -13.64 -8.19
N GLU A 127 -2.52 -13.01 -8.47
CA GLU A 127 -3.79 -13.24 -7.75
C GLU A 127 -4.35 -14.65 -7.97
N SER A 128 -3.95 -15.33 -9.06
CA SER A 128 -4.31 -16.73 -9.33
C SER A 128 -3.51 -17.77 -8.53
N LEU A 129 -2.48 -17.35 -7.79
CA LEU A 129 -1.66 -18.26 -6.98
C LEU A 129 -2.47 -18.86 -5.82
N VAL A 130 -2.32 -20.16 -5.60
CA VAL A 130 -3.08 -20.90 -4.58
C VAL A 130 -2.47 -20.72 -3.18
N GLY A 131 -3.32 -20.69 -2.16
CA GLY A 131 -2.93 -20.71 -0.74
C GLY A 131 -2.86 -19.34 -0.08
N VAL A 132 -2.93 -18.28 -0.87
CA VAL A 132 -2.95 -16.88 -0.41
C VAL A 132 -3.89 -16.09 -1.31
N HIS A 133 -4.71 -15.22 -0.73
CA HIS A 133 -5.49 -14.26 -1.50
C HIS A 133 -4.79 -12.90 -1.48
N TYR A 134 -4.60 -12.31 -2.67
CA TYR A 134 -3.98 -11.02 -2.85
C TYR A 134 -5.04 -10.02 -3.31
N ASP A 135 -5.19 -8.92 -2.58
CA ASP A 135 -5.89 -7.73 -3.05
C ASP A 135 -4.83 -6.73 -3.54
N ILE A 136 -4.44 -6.77 -4.82
CA ILE A 136 -3.44 -5.85 -5.37
C ILE A 136 -4.07 -4.46 -5.55
N LEU A 137 -3.50 -3.46 -4.86
CA LEU A 137 -4.06 -2.10 -4.78
C LEU A 137 -3.30 -1.08 -5.63
N ALA A 138 -1.99 -1.27 -5.75
CA ALA A 138 -1.11 -0.38 -6.49
C ALA A 138 0.08 -1.13 -7.09
N ALA A 139 0.74 -0.51 -8.07
CA ALA A 139 1.89 -1.07 -8.76
C ALA A 139 2.89 0.02 -9.14
N GLN A 140 4.14 -0.40 -9.32
CA GLN A 140 5.13 0.30 -10.12
C GLN A 140 5.76 -0.71 -11.08
N GLN A 141 6.20 -0.24 -12.23
CA GLN A 141 6.95 -1.03 -13.19
C GLN A 141 8.31 -0.39 -13.49
N GLN A 142 9.25 -1.21 -13.94
CA GLN A 142 10.56 -0.80 -14.40
C GLN A 142 10.96 -1.64 -15.61
N VAL A 143 11.33 -0.98 -16.70
CA VAL A 143 11.80 -1.64 -17.92
C VAL A 143 13.25 -2.08 -17.76
N VAL A 144 13.50 -3.36 -17.98
CA VAL A 144 14.84 -4.00 -17.97
C VAL A 144 14.95 -4.92 -19.20
N ALA A 145 15.72 -6.01 -19.14
CA ALA A 145 15.60 -7.12 -20.10
C ALA A 145 14.31 -7.92 -19.83
N GLY A 146 13.15 -7.26 -19.91
CA GLY A 146 11.87 -7.70 -19.35
C GLY A 146 11.21 -6.57 -18.56
N LEU A 147 10.36 -6.93 -17.59
CA LEU A 147 9.71 -5.99 -16.70
C LEU A 147 9.87 -6.43 -15.25
N ASN A 148 10.40 -5.54 -14.42
CA ASN A 148 10.28 -5.65 -12.97
C ASN A 148 8.99 -4.94 -12.55
N PHE A 149 8.28 -5.53 -11.60
CA PHE A 149 7.10 -4.95 -10.97
C PHE A 149 7.27 -4.93 -9.46
N ALA A 150 6.82 -3.85 -8.83
CA ALA A 150 6.58 -3.78 -7.40
C ALA A 150 5.07 -3.60 -7.20
N PHE A 151 4.37 -4.68 -6.86
CA PHE A 151 2.94 -4.62 -6.52
C PHE A 151 2.76 -4.43 -5.02
N TYR A 152 1.77 -3.64 -4.63
CA TYR A 152 1.43 -3.41 -3.23
C TYR A 152 0.04 -3.95 -2.95
N ALA A 153 -0.04 -4.88 -2.02
CA ALA A 153 -1.24 -5.68 -1.82
C ALA A 153 -1.57 -5.87 -0.34
N VAL A 154 -2.86 -6.05 -0.07
CA VAL A 154 -3.29 -6.72 1.16
C VAL A 154 -3.28 -8.22 0.90
N VAL A 155 -2.54 -8.93 1.73
CA VAL A 155 -2.34 -10.37 1.65
C VAL A 155 -3.17 -11.04 2.73
N LYS A 156 -4.08 -11.92 2.33
CA LYS A 156 -4.94 -12.70 3.23
C LYS A 156 -4.52 -14.17 3.15
N PRO A 157 -3.78 -14.68 4.16
CA PRO A 157 -3.41 -16.09 4.18
C PRO A 157 -4.64 -16.98 4.25
N ALA A 158 -4.64 -18.12 3.56
CA ALA A 158 -5.73 -19.10 3.64
C ALA A 158 -5.72 -19.94 4.94
N THR A 159 -4.89 -19.59 5.93
CA THR A 159 -4.75 -20.32 7.18
C THR A 159 -5.82 -19.88 8.19
N LEU A 160 -6.28 -20.80 9.05
CA LEU A 160 -7.41 -20.60 9.97
C LEU A 160 -7.24 -19.39 10.92
N ASN A 161 -6.00 -18.97 11.18
CA ASN A 161 -5.67 -17.82 12.05
C ASN A 161 -4.81 -16.76 11.32
N GLY A 162 -4.78 -16.79 9.98
CA GLY A 162 -4.00 -15.85 9.19
C GLY A 162 -4.56 -14.43 9.34
N GLN A 163 -3.77 -13.52 9.90
CA GLN A 163 -4.10 -12.10 9.87
C GLN A 163 -3.72 -11.52 8.51
N ALA A 164 -4.58 -10.66 7.96
CA ALA A 164 -4.24 -9.96 6.73
C ALA A 164 -3.11 -8.97 7.02
N TYR A 165 -2.15 -8.88 6.12
CA TYR A 165 -1.02 -7.94 6.23
C TYR A 165 -0.79 -7.24 4.90
N PHE A 166 -0.14 -6.09 4.94
CA PHE A 166 0.24 -5.36 3.74
C PHE A 166 1.63 -5.82 3.28
N ALA A 167 1.84 -5.96 1.98
CA ALA A 167 3.11 -6.40 1.44
C ALA A 167 3.42 -5.76 0.09
N GLN A 168 4.72 -5.67 -0.20
CA GLN A 168 5.23 -5.48 -1.54
C GLN A 168 5.53 -6.85 -2.17
N ILE A 169 5.12 -7.04 -3.42
CA ILE A 169 5.38 -8.24 -4.22
C ILE A 169 6.29 -7.81 -5.37
N ASN A 170 7.54 -8.25 -5.31
CA ASN A 170 8.52 -8.00 -6.35
C ASN A 170 8.43 -9.10 -7.38
N ALA A 171 7.93 -8.78 -8.57
CA ALA A 171 7.78 -9.73 -9.66
C ALA A 171 8.69 -9.39 -10.84
N TYR A 172 9.29 -10.40 -11.46
CA TYR A 172 10.00 -10.25 -12.73
C TYR A 172 9.28 -11.04 -13.82
N ARG A 173 8.94 -10.34 -14.89
CA ARG A 173 8.33 -10.89 -16.11
C ARG A 173 9.35 -10.83 -17.24
N ASN A 174 9.63 -11.98 -17.83
CA ASN A 174 10.58 -12.07 -18.94
C ASN A 174 9.97 -11.56 -20.26
N LEU A 175 10.78 -11.53 -21.33
CA LEU A 175 10.36 -11.07 -22.66
C LEU A 175 9.29 -11.96 -23.32
N GLU A 176 9.11 -13.21 -22.86
CA GLU A 176 8.02 -14.10 -23.30
C GLU A 176 6.71 -13.84 -22.54
N GLY A 177 6.72 -12.92 -21.59
CA GLY A 177 5.56 -12.56 -20.79
C GLY A 177 5.26 -13.51 -19.62
N LYS A 178 6.19 -14.39 -19.24
CA LYS A 178 6.06 -15.29 -18.09
C LYS A 178 6.67 -14.68 -16.83
N ILE A 179 6.02 -14.90 -15.69
CA ILE A 179 6.60 -14.57 -14.38
C ILE A 179 7.64 -15.64 -14.03
N GLU A 180 8.89 -15.23 -13.91
CA GLU A 180 9.98 -16.14 -13.48
C GLU A 180 10.22 -16.08 -11.98
N ARG A 181 9.85 -14.95 -11.36
CA ARG A 181 10.09 -14.71 -9.94
C ARG A 181 9.00 -13.82 -9.37
N ALA A 182 8.53 -14.16 -8.18
CA ALA A 182 7.67 -13.34 -7.34
C ALA A 182 8.10 -13.50 -5.88
N GLU A 183 8.61 -12.43 -5.29
CA GLU A 183 9.08 -12.38 -3.90
C GLU A 183 8.14 -11.51 -3.07
N LEU A 184 7.71 -12.03 -1.92
CA LEU A 184 6.78 -11.34 -1.03
C LEU A 184 7.53 -10.70 0.14
N HIS A 185 7.35 -9.40 0.33
CA HIS A 185 7.98 -8.60 1.37
C HIS A 185 6.91 -7.93 2.25
N PRO A 186 6.60 -8.48 3.44
CA PRO A 186 5.66 -7.85 4.37
C PRO A 186 6.13 -6.45 4.79
N ILE A 187 5.19 -5.49 4.83
CA ILE A 187 5.45 -4.10 5.26
C ILE A 187 4.75 -3.86 6.59
N GLN A 188 5.54 -3.68 7.65
CA GLN A 188 5.05 -3.45 9.01
C GLN A 188 5.04 -1.95 9.37
N PRO A 189 4.17 -1.48 10.27
CA PRO A 189 4.23 -0.14 10.84
C PRO A 189 5.43 0.10 11.76
#